data_AF-A0AA36MP65-F1
#
_entry.id   AF-A0AA36MP65-F1
#
_cell.length_a   1.000
_cell.length_b   1.000
_cell.length_c   1.000
_cell.angle_alpha   90.00
_cell.angle_beta   90.00
_cell.angle_gamma   90.00
#
_symmetry.space_group_name_H-M   'P 1'
#
loop_
_entity.id
_entity.type
_entity.pdbx_description
1 polymer ?
#
loop_
_entity_poly.entity_id
_entity_poly.type
_entity_poly.pdbx_seq_one_letter_code
_entity_poly.pdbx_strand_id
1 'polypeptide(L)'
;QVAKEAGKWARRLFPKYLGAPDEEDAIPEDNPLFASEPDVTGEGCRVDTLAGCGFKEQVFIEKQRSSTAEKRKAELQRLTKIQDAVMKPDQKEWLLSRIAILQQLRT
;
A
#
# COMPACT_ATOMS: atom_id res chain seq x y z
N GLN A 1 -2.12 -16.96 -24.03
CA GLN A 1 -2.48 -16.59 -22.64
C GLN A 1 -3.38 -15.34 -22.55
N VAL A 2 -3.49 -14.50 -23.58
CA VAL A 2 -4.34 -13.29 -23.59
C VAL A 2 -5.86 -13.58 -23.58
N ALA A 3 -6.30 -14.71 -24.13
CA ALA A 3 -7.72 -15.06 -24.21
C ALA A 3 -8.40 -15.30 -22.84
N LYS A 4 -7.65 -15.69 -21.81
CA LYS A 4 -8.19 -15.98 -20.48
C LYS A 4 -8.48 -14.71 -19.67
N GLU A 5 -7.62 -13.71 -19.83
CA GLU A 5 -7.76 -12.38 -19.21
C GLU A 5 -9.00 -11.64 -19.74
N ALA A 6 -9.22 -11.68 -21.05
CA ALA A 6 -10.38 -11.06 -21.69
C ALA A 6 -11.72 -11.70 -21.24
N GLY A 7 -11.74 -13.02 -21.03
CA GLY A 7 -12.91 -13.73 -20.50
C GLY A 7 -13.27 -13.32 -19.07
N LYS A 8 -12.27 -12.98 -18.24
CA LYS A 8 -12.46 -12.56 -16.84
C LYS A 8 -13.08 -11.16 -16.75
N TRP A 9 -12.72 -10.26 -17.67
CA TRP A 9 -13.33 -8.93 -17.76
C TRP A 9 -14.76 -8.99 -18.32
N ALA A 10 -14.98 -9.84 -19.33
CA ALA A 10 -16.32 -10.06 -19.90
C ALA A 10 -17.31 -10.59 -18.86
N ARG A 11 -16.90 -11.54 -18.02
CA ARG A 11 -17.72 -12.08 -16.90
C ARG A 11 -18.09 -11.03 -15.87
N ARG A 12 -17.18 -10.10 -15.55
CA ARG A 12 -17.46 -8.97 -14.64
C ARG A 12 -18.46 -7.96 -15.22
N LEU A 13 -18.46 -7.75 -16.53
CA LEU A 13 -19.34 -6.78 -17.18
C LEU A 13 -20.72 -7.32 -17.53
N PHE A 14 -20.84 -8.64 -17.76
CA PHE A 14 -22.11 -9.27 -18.17
C PHE A 14 -22.49 -10.44 -17.25
N PRO A 15 -22.73 -10.19 -15.95
CA PRO A 15 -22.98 -11.24 -14.96
C PRO A 15 -24.27 -12.03 -15.24
N LYS A 16 -25.26 -11.40 -15.89
CA LYS A 16 -26.55 -12.02 -16.24
C LYS A 16 -26.46 -13.06 -17.37
N TYR A 17 -25.37 -13.06 -18.14
CA TYR A 17 -25.17 -13.95 -19.29
C TYR A 17 -24.02 -14.96 -19.10
N LEU A 18 -23.07 -14.70 -18.19
CA LEU A 18 -21.82 -15.48 -18.09
C LEU A 18 -21.59 -16.19 -16.74
N GLY A 19 -22.51 -16.05 -15.77
CA GLY A 19 -22.42 -16.66 -14.44
C GLY A 19 -21.54 -15.85 -13.46
N ALA A 20 -21.95 -15.81 -12.18
CA ALA A 20 -21.14 -15.18 -11.13
C ALA A 20 -19.90 -16.05 -10.83
N PRO A 21 -18.74 -15.45 -10.46
CA PRO A 21 -17.56 -16.22 -10.08
C PRO A 21 -17.82 -17.05 -8.83
N ASP A 22 -17.48 -18.33 -8.88
CA ASP A 22 -17.62 -19.31 -7.80
C ASP A 22 -16.47 -19.17 -6.77
N GLU A 23 -16.71 -19.67 -5.55
CA GLU A 23 -15.83 -19.57 -4.36
C GLU A 23 -14.38 -20.04 -4.56
N GLU A 24 -14.09 -20.80 -5.62
CA GLU A 24 -12.76 -21.36 -5.89
C GLU A 24 -11.75 -20.35 -6.49
N ASP A 25 -12.19 -19.11 -6.77
CA ASP A 25 -11.34 -17.97 -7.15
C ASP A 25 -10.80 -17.18 -5.93
N ALA A 26 -11.03 -17.65 -4.69
CA ALA A 26 -10.48 -17.03 -3.49
C ALA A 26 -8.94 -17.12 -3.47
N ILE A 27 -8.29 -15.96 -3.32
CA ILE A 27 -6.83 -15.85 -3.24
C ILE A 27 -6.38 -16.53 -1.93
N PRO A 28 -5.48 -17.54 -1.96
CA PRO A 28 -4.99 -18.20 -0.75
C PRO A 28 -4.34 -17.20 0.21
N GLU A 29 -4.69 -17.26 1.49
CA GLU A 29 -4.20 -16.33 2.52
C GLU A 29 -2.69 -16.48 2.85
N ASP A 30 -2.05 -17.58 2.41
CA ASP A 30 -0.64 -17.86 2.62
C ASP A 30 0.27 -17.31 1.50
N ASN A 31 0.13 -16.02 1.18
CA ASN A 31 1.14 -15.36 0.35
C ASN A 31 2.29 -14.88 1.25
N PRO A 32 3.51 -15.46 1.16
CA PRO A 32 4.65 -15.03 1.98
C PRO A 32 5.08 -13.57 1.75
N LEU A 33 4.53 -12.92 0.73
CA LEU A 33 4.68 -11.48 0.49
C LEU A 33 3.98 -10.59 1.53
N PHE A 34 3.08 -11.16 2.35
CA PHE A 34 2.37 -10.51 3.44
C PHE A 34 2.69 -11.10 4.81
N ALA A 35 3.67 -12.01 4.90
CA ALA A 35 4.17 -12.48 6.18
C ALA A 35 4.60 -11.26 7.01
N SER A 36 3.89 -11.05 8.11
CA SER A 36 4.13 -10.01 9.10
C SER A 36 5.51 -10.23 9.71
N GLU A 37 6.53 -9.68 9.08
CA GLU A 37 7.83 -9.50 9.73
C GLU A 37 7.65 -8.42 10.81
N PRO A 38 8.11 -8.66 12.04
CA PRO A 38 8.01 -7.70 13.13
C PRO A 38 8.81 -6.45 12.75
N ASP A 39 8.09 -5.35 12.53
CA ASP A 39 8.68 -4.07 12.19
C ASP A 39 9.62 -3.59 13.30
N VAL A 40 10.77 -3.09 12.89
CA VAL A 40 11.96 -2.88 13.69
C VAL A 40 11.70 -1.93 14.86
N THR A 41 11.99 -2.43 16.06
CA THR A 41 12.23 -1.75 17.35
C THR A 41 12.21 -0.21 17.36
N GLY A 42 11.12 0.37 17.86
CA GLY A 42 11.09 1.46 18.86
C GLY A 42 11.64 2.85 18.53
N GLU A 43 12.44 3.03 17.48
CA GLU A 43 12.90 4.32 16.99
C GLU A 43 12.27 4.57 15.62
N GLY A 44 11.35 5.54 15.53
CA GLY A 44 10.66 5.85 14.27
C GLY A 44 11.64 6.05 13.12
N CYS A 45 11.29 5.51 11.95
CA CYS A 45 12.09 5.55 10.73
C CYS A 45 12.64 6.96 10.43
N ARG A 46 13.98 7.07 10.33
CA ARG A 46 14.68 8.30 9.95
C ARG A 46 14.98 8.29 8.45
N VAL A 47 14.42 9.24 7.70
CA VAL A 47 14.54 9.27 6.23
C VAL A 47 15.96 9.56 5.74
N ASP A 48 16.83 10.17 6.55
CA ASP A 48 18.20 10.51 6.16
C ASP A 48 19.14 9.32 6.25
N THR A 49 19.10 8.61 7.38
CA THR A 49 19.99 7.48 7.69
C THR A 49 19.40 6.12 7.33
N LEU A 50 18.10 6.07 7.01
CA LEU A 50 17.31 4.84 6.86
C LEU A 50 17.35 3.91 8.10
N ALA A 51 17.85 4.44 9.23
CA ALA A 51 17.96 3.70 10.48
C ALA A 51 16.57 3.51 11.09
N GLY A 52 16.28 2.29 11.54
CA GLY A 52 14.99 1.93 12.13
C GLY A 52 13.85 1.82 11.11
N CYS A 53 14.12 1.94 9.82
CA CYS A 53 13.09 1.83 8.78
C CYS A 53 12.86 0.36 8.38
N GLY A 54 11.62 -0.09 8.40
CA GLY A 54 11.23 -1.39 7.84
C GLY A 54 11.39 -1.45 6.32
N PHE A 55 11.34 -2.66 5.74
CA PHE A 55 11.47 -2.85 4.29
C PHE A 55 10.46 -1.99 3.49
N LYS A 56 9.20 -1.95 3.94
CA LYS A 56 8.14 -1.15 3.31
C LYS A 56 8.44 0.34 3.34
N GLU A 57 8.99 0.83 4.44
CA GLU A 57 9.36 2.25 4.63
C GLU A 57 10.51 2.64 3.73
N GLN A 58 11.57 1.81 3.65
CA GLN A 58 12.72 2.07 2.78
C GLN A 58 12.31 2.19 1.31
N VAL A 59 11.53 1.23 0.81
CA VAL A 59 11.00 1.26 -0.57
C VAL A 59 10.14 2.50 -0.81
N PHE A 60 9.34 2.91 0.18
CA PHE A 60 8.54 4.12 0.08
C PHE A 60 9.40 5.38 0.04
N ILE A 61 10.45 5.47 0.85
CA ILE A 61 11.38 6.60 0.89
C ILE A 61 12.09 6.77 -0.46
N GLU A 62 12.61 5.69 -1.04
CA GLU A 62 13.26 5.71 -2.36
C GLU A 62 12.33 6.26 -3.45
N LYS A 63 11.07 5.82 -3.43
CA LYS A 63 10.03 6.33 -4.35
C LYS A 63 9.72 7.81 -4.12
N GLN A 64 9.75 8.28 -2.88
CA GLN A 64 9.47 9.69 -2.59
C GLN A 64 10.67 10.61 -2.83
N ARG A 65 11.89 10.09 -2.72
CA ARG A 65 13.12 10.80 -3.12
C ARG A 65 13.16 11.06 -4.62
N SER A 66 12.69 10.12 -5.44
CA SER A 66 12.56 10.29 -6.90
C SER A 66 11.34 11.13 -7.33
N SER A 67 10.42 11.44 -6.40
CA SER A 67 9.25 12.26 -6.67
C SER A 67 9.53 13.76 -6.49
N THR A 68 8.72 14.62 -7.09
CA THR A 68 8.83 16.08 -6.90
C THR A 68 8.26 16.51 -5.56
N ALA A 69 8.71 17.65 -5.04
CA ALA A 69 8.21 18.21 -3.78
C ALA A 69 6.69 18.46 -3.80
N GLU A 70 6.13 18.85 -4.96
CA GLU A 70 4.69 19.03 -5.17
C GLU A 70 3.92 17.71 -5.03
N LYS A 71 4.42 16.63 -5.63
CA LYS A 71 3.82 15.30 -5.52
C LYS A 71 3.86 14.79 -4.07
N ARG A 72 4.96 15.02 -3.35
CA ARG A 72 5.06 14.69 -1.92
C ARG A 72 4.03 15.44 -1.09
N LYS A 73 3.86 16.75 -1.33
CA LYS A 73 2.85 17.58 -0.66
C LYS A 73 1.42 17.13 -0.96
N ALA A 74 1.11 16.84 -2.22
CA ALA A 74 -0.21 16.36 -2.63
C ALA A 74 -0.54 15.00 -1.98
N GLU A 75 0.44 14.09 -1.94
CA GLU A 75 0.26 12.80 -1.27
C GLU A 75 0.06 12.98 0.24
N LEU A 76 0.86 13.82 0.90
CA LEU A 76 0.70 14.12 2.32
C LEU A 76 -0.72 14.65 2.63
N GLN A 77 -1.20 15.61 1.85
CA GLN A 77 -2.56 16.13 1.99
C GLN A 77 -3.63 15.05 1.83
N ARG A 78 -3.46 14.15 0.85
CA ARG A 78 -4.39 13.04 0.64
C ARG A 78 -4.39 12.11 1.84
N LEU A 79 -3.23 11.70 2.34
CA LEU A 79 -3.08 10.78 3.45
C LEU A 79 -3.63 11.36 4.76
N THR A 80 -3.38 12.64 5.04
CA THR A 80 -3.94 13.33 6.22
C THR A 80 -5.48 13.39 6.17
N LYS A 81 -6.09 13.56 4.99
CA LYS A 81 -7.56 13.57 4.86
C LYS A 81 -8.21 12.22 5.16
N ILE A 82 -7.49 11.11 4.96
CA ILE A 82 -8.02 9.76 5.15
C ILE A 82 -7.57 9.11 6.47
N GLN A 83 -6.77 9.81 7.30
CA GLN A 83 -6.22 9.25 8.53
C GLN A 83 -7.28 8.82 9.55
N ASP A 84 -8.43 9.50 9.54
CA ASP A 84 -9.55 9.27 10.45
C ASP A 84 -10.58 8.29 9.86
N ALA A 85 -10.35 7.79 8.64
CA ALA A 85 -11.21 6.77 8.04
C ALA A 85 -11.07 5.44 8.78
N VAL A 86 -12.17 4.69 8.86
CA VAL A 86 -12.19 3.34 9.44
C VAL A 86 -11.45 2.39 8.48
N MET A 87 -10.33 1.85 8.93
CA MET A 87 -9.50 0.89 8.19
C MET A 87 -8.93 -0.18 9.12
N LYS A 88 -8.34 -1.24 8.56
CA LYS A 88 -7.68 -2.28 9.35
C LYS A 88 -6.51 -1.68 10.16
N PRO A 89 -6.19 -2.19 11.36
CA PRO A 89 -5.15 -1.63 12.23
C PRO A 89 -3.80 -1.50 11.51
N ASP A 90 -3.36 -2.56 10.83
CA ASP A 90 -2.09 -2.57 10.08
C ASP A 90 -2.06 -1.52 8.96
N GLN A 91 -3.21 -1.25 8.33
CA GLN A 91 -3.32 -0.23 7.29
C GLN A 91 -3.23 1.17 7.88
N LYS A 92 -3.80 1.37 9.09
CA LYS A 92 -3.73 2.65 9.81
C LYS A 92 -2.32 2.92 10.28
N GLU A 93 -1.65 1.92 10.86
CA GLU A 93 -0.25 2.03 11.26
C GLU A 93 0.63 2.40 10.07
N TRP A 94 0.49 1.68 8.95
CA TRP A 94 1.22 1.98 7.73
C TRP A 94 0.92 3.39 7.18
N LEU A 95 -0.34 3.82 7.24
CA LEU A 95 -0.73 5.18 6.85
C LEU A 95 -0.01 6.24 7.68
N LEU A 96 0.07 6.05 9.00
CA LEU A 96 0.76 6.95 9.92
C LEU A 96 2.27 6.98 9.65
N SER A 97 2.91 5.83 9.42
CA SER A 97 4.33 5.75 9.04
C SER A 97 4.59 6.55 7.75
N ARG A 98 3.73 6.42 6.73
CA ARG A 98 3.86 7.16 5.47
C ARG A 98 3.72 8.67 5.66
N ILE A 99 2.79 9.11 6.52
CA ILE A 99 2.62 10.52 6.86
C ILE A 99 3.90 11.05 7.53
N ALA A 100 4.45 10.32 8.51
CA ALA A 100 5.68 10.69 9.20
C ALA A 100 6.87 10.81 8.23
N ILE A 101 7.06 9.82 7.34
CA ILE A 101 8.11 9.85 6.31
C ILE A 101 7.96 11.06 5.39
N LEU A 102 6.75 11.34 4.89
CA LEU A 102 6.51 12.47 4.00
C LEU A 102 6.71 13.83 4.69
N GLN A 103 6.45 13.91 6.00
CA GLN A 103 6.74 15.11 6.78
C GLN A 103 8.25 15.35 6.89
N GLN A 104 9.04 14.30 7.09
CA GLN A 104 10.50 14.41 7.12
C GLN A 104 11.08 14.77 5.73
N LEU A 105 10.51 14.26 4.63
CA LEU A 105 10.96 14.57 3.25
C LEU A 105 10.46 15.92 2.69
N ARG A 106 9.74 16.71 3.50
CA ARG A 106 9.21 18.03 3.10
C ARG A 106 10.23 19.15 3.32
N THR A 107 11.16 18.97 4.25
CA THR A 107 12.36 19.84 4.37
C THR A 107 13.23 19.70 3.14
#